data_AF-A0A938L045-F1
#
_entry.id   AF-A0A938L045-F1
#
_cell.length_a   1.000
_cell.length_b   1.000
_cell.length_c   1.000
_cell.angle_alpha   90.00
_cell.angle_beta   90.00
_cell.angle_gamma   90.00
#
_symmetry.space_group_name_H-M   'P 1'
#
loop_
_entity.id
_entity.type
_entity.pdbx_description
1 polymer ?
#
loop_
_entity_poly.entity_id
_entity_poly.type
_entity_poly.pdbx_seq_one_letter_code
_entity_poly.pdbx_strand_id
1 'polypeptide(L)'
;MLTARRFVAVLFLLLFSACLIAVIVAVQVIGKVADPGYVPSRLRDADAYDFLYDDVMGAVLSDRIDRGLRYEIALAGGAPVVVRFDDTEAAKRAVRGLVEGVVPREFLQDRVETILIGTLSYMYGRSDQFELDPKLPDMVRRVPQAVRVAAGEIRLGETLSR
;
A
#
# COMPACT_ATOMS: atom_id res chain seq x y z
N MET A 1 -0.57 -14.88 -65.44
CA MET A 1 -0.18 -15.69 -64.26
C MET A 1 0.94 -15.05 -63.41
N LEU A 2 1.92 -14.35 -63.98
CA LEU A 2 3.01 -13.69 -63.22
C LEU A 2 2.55 -12.55 -62.28
N THR A 3 1.52 -11.78 -62.66
CA THR A 3 1.01 -10.64 -61.90
C THR A 3 0.18 -11.05 -60.68
N ALA A 4 -0.63 -12.10 -60.79
CA ALA A 4 -1.38 -12.66 -59.66
C ALA A 4 -0.45 -13.16 -58.54
N ARG A 5 0.63 -13.87 -58.91
CA ARG A 5 1.65 -14.32 -57.95
C ARG A 5 2.36 -13.15 -57.26
N ARG A 6 2.66 -12.08 -58.00
CA ARG A 6 3.27 -10.85 -57.45
C ARG A 6 2.30 -10.10 -56.53
N PHE A 7 1.01 -10.05 -56.85
CA PHE A 7 0.00 -9.39 -56.02
C PHE A 7 -0.19 -10.11 -54.68
N VAL A 8 -0.26 -11.45 -54.70
CA VAL A 8 -0.30 -12.27 -53.48
C VAL A 8 0.97 -12.07 -52.64
N ALA A 9 2.15 -12.04 -53.28
CA ALA A 9 3.41 -11.81 -52.57
C ALA A 9 3.46 -10.42 -51.90
N VAL A 10 2.99 -9.36 -52.57
CA VAL A 10 2.94 -8.01 -52.01
C VAL A 10 1.94 -7.94 -50.85
N LEU A 11 0.76 -8.56 -50.98
CA LEU A 11 -0.21 -8.65 -49.89
C LEU A 11 0.38 -9.36 -48.66
N PHE A 12 1.07 -10.48 -48.89
CA PHE A 12 1.70 -11.25 -47.82
C PHE A 12 2.84 -10.48 -47.14
N LEU A 13 3.64 -9.74 -47.91
CA LEU A 13 4.69 -8.88 -47.39
C LEU A 13 4.12 -7.78 -46.50
N LEU A 14 3.01 -7.15 -46.93
CA LEU A 14 2.35 -6.09 -46.18
C LEU A 14 1.73 -6.63 -44.88
N LEU A 15 1.05 -7.77 -44.96
CA LEU A 15 0.49 -8.46 -43.79
C LEU A 15 1.59 -8.87 -42.80
N PHE A 16 2.67 -9.46 -43.31
CA PHE A 16 3.81 -9.87 -42.50
C PHE A 16 4.47 -8.68 -41.82
N SER A 17 4.63 -7.56 -42.52
CA SER A 17 5.18 -6.33 -41.97
C SER A 17 4.30 -5.75 -40.86
N ALA A 18 2.98 -5.70 -41.07
CA ALA A 18 2.03 -5.26 -40.04
C ALA A 18 2.06 -6.17 -38.80
N CYS A 19 2.13 -7.49 -39.01
CA CYS A 19 2.26 -8.47 -37.93
C CYS A 19 3.57 -8.27 -37.15
N LEU A 20 4.68 -8.05 -37.85
CA LEU A 20 5.99 -7.83 -37.24
C LEU A 20 5.99 -6.56 -36.39
N ILE A 21 5.39 -5.47 -36.87
CA ILE A 21 5.23 -4.24 -36.10
C ILE A 21 4.40 -4.50 -34.83
N ALA A 22 3.26 -5.21 -34.96
CA ALA A 22 2.42 -5.53 -33.82
C ALA A 22 3.17 -6.36 -32.77
N VAL A 23 3.98 -7.34 -33.20
CA VAL A 23 4.81 -8.15 -32.30
C VAL A 23 5.89 -7.31 -31.62
N ILE A 24 6.59 -6.41 -32.34
CA ILE A 24 7.59 -5.52 -31.73
C ILE A 24 6.95 -4.63 -30.67
N VAL A 25 5.79 -4.04 -30.96
CA VAL A 25 5.06 -3.21 -30.00
C VAL A 25 4.67 -4.03 -28.78
N ALA A 26 4.12 -5.23 -28.97
CA ALA A 26 3.78 -6.13 -27.88
C ALA A 26 5.01 -6.48 -27.03
N VAL A 27 6.13 -6.85 -27.64
CA VAL A 27 7.39 -7.18 -26.96
C VAL A 27 7.95 -5.97 -26.22
N GLN A 28 7.88 -4.75 -26.77
CA GLN A 28 8.34 -3.55 -26.09
C GLN A 28 7.47 -3.19 -24.87
N VAL A 29 6.15 -3.34 -24.99
CA VAL A 29 5.22 -3.10 -23.87
C VAL A 29 5.46 -4.15 -22.78
N ILE A 30 5.56 -5.42 -23.15
CA ILE A 30 5.89 -6.51 -22.23
C ILE A 30 7.24 -6.26 -21.57
N GLY A 31 8.27 -5.84 -22.32
CA GLY A 31 9.60 -5.55 -21.79
C GLY A 31 9.62 -4.39 -20.78
N LYS A 32 8.78 -3.37 -20.98
CA LYS A 32 8.64 -2.23 -20.04
C LYS A 32 7.83 -2.61 -18.80
N VAL A 33 6.72 -3.33 -18.95
CA VAL A 33 5.89 -3.78 -17.82
C VAL A 33 6.58 -4.88 -17.02
N ALA A 34 7.43 -5.69 -17.66
CA ALA A 34 8.24 -6.69 -17.00
C ALA A 34 9.36 -6.10 -16.14
N ASP A 35 9.66 -4.81 -16.25
CA ASP A 35 10.55 -4.13 -15.30
C ASP A 35 9.83 -3.97 -13.96
N PRO A 36 10.28 -4.66 -12.89
CA PRO A 36 9.65 -4.60 -11.59
C PRO A 36 9.65 -3.19 -10.97
N GLY A 37 10.46 -2.26 -11.47
CA GLY A 37 10.44 -0.84 -11.08
C GLY A 37 9.42 0.03 -11.83
N TYR A 38 8.84 -0.44 -12.94
CA TYR A 38 7.94 0.37 -13.77
C TYR A 38 6.59 0.64 -13.10
N VAL A 39 5.97 -0.36 -12.47
CA VAL A 39 4.68 -0.19 -11.80
C VAL A 39 4.79 0.69 -10.55
N PRO A 40 5.72 0.45 -9.59
CA PRO A 40 5.85 1.29 -8.40
C PRO A 40 6.13 2.77 -8.72
N SER A 41 6.98 3.05 -9.72
CA SER A 41 7.26 4.43 -10.13
C SER A 41 6.03 5.17 -10.65
N ARG A 42 5.15 4.48 -11.39
CA ARG A 42 3.88 5.05 -11.84
C ARG A 42 2.89 5.30 -10.71
N LEU A 43 2.84 4.43 -9.69
CA LEU A 43 2.03 4.68 -8.51
C LEU A 43 2.53 5.90 -7.73
N ARG A 44 3.86 6.08 -7.65
CA ARG A 44 4.48 7.24 -7.01
C ARG A 44 4.16 8.53 -7.74
N ASP A 45 4.30 8.54 -9.06
CA ASP A 45 4.02 9.72 -9.88
C ASP A 45 2.53 10.11 -9.91
N ALA A 46 1.64 9.17 -9.55
CA ALA A 46 0.19 9.36 -9.54
C ALA A 46 -0.37 9.65 -8.14
N ASP A 47 0.48 9.93 -7.15
CA ASP A 47 0.10 10.19 -5.75
C ASP A 47 -0.76 9.06 -5.13
N ALA A 48 -0.65 7.83 -5.64
CA ALA A 48 -1.49 6.71 -5.19
C ALA A 48 -1.20 6.33 -3.72
N TYR A 49 0.03 6.57 -3.25
CA TYR A 49 0.42 6.40 -1.85
C TYR A 49 -0.21 7.47 -0.95
N ASP A 50 -0.46 8.66 -1.49
CA ASP A 50 -1.16 9.75 -0.81
C ASP A 50 -2.60 9.41 -0.52
N PHE A 51 -3.31 8.94 -1.54
CA PHE A 51 -4.63 8.37 -1.41
C PHE A 51 -4.69 7.21 -0.40
N LEU A 52 -3.77 6.24 -0.48
CA LEU A 52 -3.78 5.08 0.41
C LEU A 52 -3.62 5.48 1.88
N TYR A 53 -2.79 6.46 2.16
CA TYR A 53 -2.54 6.89 3.52
C TYR A 53 -3.63 7.82 4.04
N ASP A 54 -4.09 8.80 3.26
CA ASP A 54 -5.08 9.78 3.78
C ASP A 54 -6.50 9.22 3.77
N ASP A 55 -6.92 8.60 2.66
CA ASP A 55 -8.30 8.16 2.49
C ASP A 55 -8.51 6.76 3.08
N VAL A 56 -7.63 5.80 2.77
CA VAL A 56 -7.83 4.41 3.23
C VAL A 56 -7.45 4.28 4.71
N MET A 57 -6.27 4.73 5.12
CA MET A 57 -5.87 4.66 6.53
C MET A 57 -6.77 5.55 7.39
N GLY A 58 -7.07 6.77 6.92
CA GLY A 58 -7.98 7.70 7.60
C GLY A 58 -9.35 7.09 7.84
N ALA A 59 -9.95 6.46 6.82
CA ALA A 59 -11.26 5.80 6.94
C ALA A 59 -11.25 4.61 7.91
N VAL A 60 -10.19 3.80 7.91
CA VAL A 60 -10.05 2.67 8.85
C VAL A 60 -9.91 3.17 10.28
N LEU A 61 -9.08 4.20 10.51
CA LEU A 61 -8.91 4.80 11.82
C LEU A 61 -10.22 5.44 12.30
N SER A 62 -10.90 6.21 11.45
CA SER A 62 -12.16 6.87 11.83
C SER A 62 -13.24 5.84 12.18
N ASP A 63 -13.43 4.79 11.38
CA ASP A 63 -14.42 3.75 11.66
C ASP A 63 -14.14 3.02 12.99
N ARG A 64 -12.85 2.79 13.31
CA ARG A 64 -12.46 2.16 14.58
C ARG A 64 -12.69 3.06 15.79
N ILE A 65 -12.44 4.35 15.67
CA ILE A 65 -12.64 5.33 16.74
C ILE A 65 -14.14 5.56 16.95
N ASP A 66 -14.92 5.69 15.87
CA ASP A 66 -16.37 5.90 15.91
C ASP A 66 -17.11 4.69 16.54
N ARG A 67 -16.64 3.46 16.31
CA ARG A 67 -17.20 2.24 16.93
C ARG A 67 -16.76 2.01 18.38
N GLY A 68 -15.79 2.79 18.87
CA GLY A 68 -15.13 2.59 20.16
C GLY A 68 -14.12 1.45 20.13
N LEU A 69 -12.99 1.63 20.81
CA LEU A 69 -11.96 0.60 20.93
C LEU A 69 -12.41 -0.44 21.96
N ARG A 70 -12.82 -1.61 21.46
CA ARG A 70 -13.15 -2.75 22.30
C ARG A 70 -11.87 -3.53 22.57
N TYR A 71 -11.32 -3.37 23.77
CA TYR A 71 -10.18 -4.18 24.22
C TYR A 71 -10.67 -5.23 25.22
N GLU A 72 -10.45 -6.49 24.88
CA GLU A 72 -10.49 -7.57 25.87
C GLU A 72 -9.19 -7.52 26.65
N ILE A 73 -9.13 -6.66 27.66
CA ILE A 73 -8.04 -6.73 28.62
C ILE A 73 -8.34 -7.94 29.49
N ALA A 74 -7.55 -9.00 29.36
CA ALA A 74 -7.56 -10.16 30.24
C ALA A 74 -6.98 -9.79 31.62
N LEU A 75 -7.57 -8.78 32.27
CA LEU A 75 -7.45 -8.62 33.71
C LEU A 75 -8.24 -9.79 34.32
N ALA A 76 -7.66 -10.45 35.31
CA ALA A 76 -8.23 -11.58 36.02
C ALA A 76 -9.68 -11.28 36.46
N GLY A 77 -10.68 -11.62 35.64
CA GLY A 77 -12.07 -11.16 35.82
C GLY A 77 -12.91 -10.92 34.56
N GLY A 78 -12.35 -10.94 33.34
CA GLY A 78 -13.07 -11.39 32.14
C GLY A 78 -14.26 -10.57 31.59
N ALA A 79 -14.34 -9.26 31.84
CA ALA A 79 -15.34 -8.40 31.17
C ALA A 79 -14.69 -7.57 30.04
N PRO A 80 -15.25 -7.56 28.81
CA PRO A 80 -14.75 -6.70 27.74
C PRO A 80 -14.99 -5.23 28.09
N VAL A 81 -13.92 -4.45 28.19
CA VAL A 81 -14.01 -3.00 28.43
C VAL A 81 -14.11 -2.29 27.09
N VAL A 82 -15.24 -1.61 26.86
CA VAL A 82 -15.41 -0.73 25.69
C VAL A 82 -14.99 0.67 26.12
N VAL A 83 -13.86 1.16 25.60
CA VAL A 83 -13.43 2.54 25.81
C VAL A 83 -14.10 3.40 24.74
N ARG A 84 -15.02 4.27 25.16
CA ARG A 84 -15.58 5.33 24.32
C ARG A 84 -14.84 6.63 24.60
N PHE A 85 -14.55 7.37 23.53
CA PHE A 85 -13.94 8.68 23.62
C PHE A 85 -15.04 9.75 23.72
N ASP A 86 -14.93 10.66 24.69
CA ASP A 86 -15.87 11.78 24.86
C ASP A 86 -15.82 12.76 23.68
N ASP A 87 -14.63 13.00 23.13
CA ASP A 87 -14.42 13.81 21.93
C ASP A 87 -13.77 12.95 20.84
N THR A 88 -14.63 12.44 19.94
CA THR A 88 -14.24 11.60 18.80
C THR A 88 -13.28 12.32 17.84
N GLU A 89 -13.40 13.64 17.70
CA GLU A 89 -12.56 14.43 16.79
C GLU A 89 -11.18 14.74 17.40
N ALA A 90 -11.11 14.96 18.72
CA ALA A 90 -9.83 15.00 19.43
C ALA A 90 -9.12 13.64 19.40
N ALA A 91 -9.86 12.55 19.58
CA ALA A 91 -9.31 11.19 19.50
C ALA A 91 -8.78 10.86 18.09
N LYS A 92 -9.51 11.21 17.03
CA LYS A 92 -9.05 11.05 15.63
C LYS A 92 -7.74 11.78 15.37
N ARG A 93 -7.61 13.03 15.83
CA ARG A 93 -6.37 13.81 15.68
C ARG A 93 -5.20 13.20 16.43
N ALA A 94 -5.40 12.82 17.69
CA ALA A 94 -4.34 12.22 18.51
C ALA A 94 -3.89 10.86 17.97
N VAL A 95 -4.82 10.01 17.51
CA VAL A 95 -4.50 8.71 16.90
C VAL A 95 -3.82 8.88 15.54
N ARG A 96 -4.25 9.86 14.73
CA ARG A 96 -3.57 10.19 13.48
C ARG A 96 -2.13 10.63 13.73
N GLY A 97 -1.89 11.54 14.67
CA GLY A 97 -0.54 11.98 15.04
C GLY A 97 0.31 10.84 15.61
N LEU A 98 -0.30 9.91 16.36
CA LEU A 98 0.35 8.69 16.83
C LEU A 98 0.79 7.80 15.66
N VAL A 99 -0.12 7.55 14.69
CA VAL A 99 0.16 6.72 13.52
C VAL A 99 1.20 7.36 12.62
N GLU A 100 1.14 8.67 12.38
CA GLU A 100 2.17 9.42 11.64
C GLU A 100 3.54 9.34 12.32
N GLY A 101 3.58 9.40 13.66
CA GLY A 101 4.83 9.27 14.43
C GLY A 101 5.43 7.86 14.44
N VAL A 102 4.60 6.82 14.36
CA VAL A 102 5.06 5.41 14.37
C VAL A 102 5.32 4.90 12.96
N VAL A 103 4.43 5.22 12.01
CA VAL A 103 4.44 4.79 10.60
C VAL A 103 4.40 6.04 9.71
N PRO A 104 5.58 6.62 9.40
CA PRO A 104 5.68 7.71 8.46
C PRO A 104 5.19 7.29 7.07
N ARG A 105 4.72 8.27 6.31
CA ARG A 105 4.22 8.11 4.94
C ARG A 105 5.28 7.45 4.03
N GLU A 106 6.52 7.88 4.15
CA GLU A 106 7.66 7.40 3.36
C GLU A 106 7.95 5.93 3.65
N PHE A 107 7.76 5.49 4.90
CA PHE A 107 7.95 4.09 5.25
C PHE A 107 6.89 3.19 4.61
N LEU A 108 5.64 3.64 4.62
CA LEU A 108 4.53 2.90 4.00
C LEU A 108 4.74 2.78 2.49
N GLN A 109 5.16 3.87 1.86
CA GLN A 109 5.55 3.90 0.47
C GLN A 109 6.69 2.92 0.18
N ASP A 110 7.84 3.07 0.84
CA ASP A 110 9.00 2.20 0.66
C ASP A 110 8.64 0.72 0.85
N ARG A 111 7.77 0.43 1.83
CA ARG A 111 7.32 -0.93 2.11
C ARG A 111 6.48 -1.49 0.97
N VAL A 112 5.51 -0.73 0.49
CA VAL A 112 4.65 -1.16 -0.62
C VAL A 112 5.48 -1.30 -1.90
N GLU A 113 6.39 -0.36 -2.19
CA GLU A 113 7.32 -0.45 -3.33
C GLU A 113 8.18 -1.72 -3.25
N THR A 114 8.78 -1.98 -2.09
CA THR A 114 9.61 -3.19 -1.87
C THR A 114 8.83 -4.48 -2.10
N ILE A 115 7.62 -4.58 -1.54
CA ILE A 115 6.76 -5.76 -1.71
C ILE A 115 6.38 -5.92 -3.18
N LEU A 116 5.97 -4.83 -3.83
CA LEU A 116 5.52 -4.86 -5.22
C LEU A 116 6.66 -5.24 -6.18
N ILE A 117 7.85 -4.67 -5.98
CA ILE A 117 9.06 -5.02 -6.73
C ILE A 117 9.40 -6.50 -6.53
N GLY A 118 9.37 -6.99 -5.29
CA GLY A 118 9.65 -8.40 -4.99
C GLY A 118 8.64 -9.34 -5.64
N THR A 119 7.34 -9.05 -5.53
CA THR A 119 6.27 -9.84 -6.15
C THR A 119 6.36 -9.83 -7.69
N LEU A 120 6.57 -8.67 -8.30
CA LEU A 120 6.72 -8.58 -9.76
C LEU A 120 7.99 -9.31 -10.23
N SER A 121 9.11 -9.15 -9.53
CA SER A 121 10.36 -9.86 -9.83
C SER A 121 10.20 -11.37 -9.77
N TYR A 122 9.43 -11.88 -8.80
CA TYR A 122 9.10 -13.30 -8.70
C TYR A 122 8.18 -13.77 -9.84
N MET A 123 7.10 -13.05 -10.13
CA MET A 123 6.17 -13.39 -11.22
C MET A 123 6.84 -13.41 -12.59
N TYR A 124 7.78 -12.51 -12.83
CA TYR A 124 8.58 -12.46 -14.06
C TYR A 124 9.80 -13.38 -14.05
N GLY A 125 10.01 -14.18 -12.99
CA GLY A 125 11.10 -15.14 -12.89
C GLY A 125 12.50 -14.50 -12.80
N ARG A 126 12.60 -13.24 -12.36
CA ARG A 126 13.88 -12.55 -12.12
C ARG A 126 14.46 -12.81 -10.73
N SER A 127 13.64 -13.26 -9.78
CA SER A 127 14.06 -13.67 -8.44
C SER A 127 13.35 -14.96 -8.06
N ASP A 128 14.11 -15.93 -7.55
CA ASP A 128 13.59 -17.19 -7.01
C ASP A 128 13.17 -17.06 -5.53
N GLN A 129 13.48 -15.94 -4.89
CA GLN A 129 13.22 -15.71 -3.48
C GLN A 129 12.30 -14.50 -3.26
N PHE A 130 11.30 -14.68 -2.40
CA PHE A 130 10.41 -13.65 -1.90
C PHE A 130 10.83 -13.32 -0.45
N GLU A 131 11.69 -12.33 -0.30
CA GLU A 131 12.14 -11.87 1.02
C GLU A 131 11.25 -10.72 1.51
N LEU A 132 10.39 -11.02 2.47
CA LEU A 132 9.71 -9.99 3.26
C LEU A 132 10.59 -9.64 4.46
N ASP A 133 11.52 -8.69 4.30
CA ASP A 133 12.33 -8.21 5.43
C ASP A 133 11.45 -7.40 6.40
N PRO A 134 11.08 -7.90 7.60
CA PRO A 134 10.29 -7.14 8.54
C PRO A 134 11.22 -6.17 9.29
N LYS A 135 11.44 -4.96 8.74
CA LYS A 135 12.07 -3.82 9.45
C LYS A 135 11.17 -3.25 10.57
N LEU A 136 10.59 -4.13 11.38
CA LEU A 136 9.84 -3.82 12.60
C LEU A 136 10.68 -3.23 13.74
N PRO A 137 12.01 -3.49 13.91
CA PRO A 137 12.75 -3.05 15.09
C PRO A 137 12.77 -1.53 15.30
N ASP A 138 12.80 -0.75 14.22
CA ASP A 138 12.91 0.70 14.30
C ASP A 138 11.57 1.38 14.66
N MET A 139 10.44 0.77 14.28
CA MET A 139 9.11 1.26 14.63
C MET A 139 8.82 1.08 16.12
N VAL A 140 9.19 -0.07 16.68
CA VAL A 140 9.01 -0.37 18.12
C VAL A 140 9.72 0.66 19.00
N ARG A 141 10.84 1.24 18.55
CA ARG A 141 11.56 2.29 19.28
C ARG A 141 10.85 3.64 19.29
N ARG A 142 9.97 3.93 18.32
CA ARG A 142 9.24 5.21 18.20
C ARG A 142 7.92 5.22 18.97
N VAL A 143 7.37 4.04 19.28
CA VAL A 143 6.11 3.88 20.02
C VAL A 143 6.08 4.66 21.34
N PRO A 144 7.10 4.61 22.23
CA PRO A 144 7.01 5.28 23.53
C PRO A 144 6.90 6.81 23.41
N GLN A 145 7.56 7.40 22.42
CA GLN A 145 7.53 8.85 22.21
C GLN A 145 6.19 9.28 21.60
N ALA A 146 5.69 8.54 20.61
CA ALA A 146 4.43 8.85 19.95
C ALA A 146 3.24 8.71 20.93
N VAL A 147 3.25 7.67 21.79
CA VAL A 147 2.24 7.49 22.86
C VAL A 147 2.23 8.65 23.85
N ARG A 148 3.41 9.20 24.18
CA ARG A 148 3.51 10.33 25.12
C ARG A 148 2.95 11.63 24.55
N VAL A 149 3.06 11.84 23.25
CA VAL A 149 2.46 13.00 22.55
C VAL A 149 0.94 12.83 22.49
N ALA A 150 0.45 11.66 22.08
CA ALA A 150 -0.98 11.37 22.01
C ALA A 150 -1.67 11.41 23.38
N ALA A 151 -1.02 10.92 24.44
CA ALA A 151 -1.53 10.96 25.81
C ALA A 151 -1.59 12.39 26.40
N GLY A 152 -0.80 13.33 25.87
CA GLY A 152 -0.89 14.74 26.25
C GLY A 152 -2.10 15.47 25.66
N GLU A 153 -2.58 15.01 24.50
CA GLU A 153 -3.73 15.58 23.79
C GLU A 153 -5.06 14.92 24.19
N ILE A 154 -5.03 13.62 24.53
CA ILE A 154 -6.21 12.89 24.99
C ILE A 154 -6.39 13.15 26.49
N ARG A 155 -7.23 14.12 26.85
CA ARG A 155 -7.84 14.16 28.18
C ARG A 155 -8.73 12.94 28.33
N LEU A 156 -8.18 11.86 28.90
CA LEU A 156 -8.92 10.64 29.24
C LEU A 156 -10.01 11.01 30.27
N GLY A 157 -11.25 11.14 29.79
CA GLY A 157 -12.45 11.28 30.62
C GLY A 157 -12.67 10.00 31.44
N GLU A 158 -13.07 10.21 32.70
CA GLU A 158 -13.29 9.25 33.78
C GLU A 158 -13.56 7.78 33.42
N THR A 159 -12.77 6.89 34.03
CA THR A 159 -13.19 5.52 34.36
C THR A 159 -14.41 5.55 35.29
N LEU A 160 -15.60 5.38 34.73
CA LEU A 160 -16.79 5.10 35.54
C LEU A 160 -16.72 3.66 36.06
N SER A 161 -16.18 3.55 37.27
CA SER A 161 -16.38 2.42 38.17
C SER A 161 -17.83 2.43 38.65
N ARG A 162 -18.60 1.41 38.27
CA ARG A 162 -19.73 0.96 39.07
C ARG A 162 -20.00 -0.52 38.88
#